data_AF-A0A1W6MS98-F1
#
_entry.id   AF-A0A1W6MS98-F1
#
_cell.length_a   1.000
_cell.length_b   1.000
_cell.length_c   1.000
_cell.angle_alpha   90.00
_cell.angle_beta   90.00
_cell.angle_gamma   90.00
#
_symmetry.space_group_name_H-M   'P 1'
#
loop_
_entity.id
_entity.type
_entity.pdbx_description
1 polymer ?
#
loop_
_entity_poly.entity_id
_entity_poly.type
_entity_poly.pdbx_seq_one_letter_code
_entity_poly.pdbx_strand_id
1 'polypeptide(L)'
;MRRQAIVSAVTLLIAGALHADAANAASLHEAAALLSATNAKTLEFSGAGHWWQFGQAPVPGGAWPKFDVTSYSATINFDSNAEHVQFARIQVLDGRPRPTPTEQKADWYVSGDKSWNVAPPPGAAPDAAPVAIPAFIQRDERAADIVSTPQGFLKAALANNAESKASGDGVEVSFSIGKNRYVGVIGADNHVSSIKTWVDTPVLGDTLIETSFSGYKDFGGLAFPSEISRNEGGFPVLHINVASAKLNGPADIPVPANIASLTANPVTVASEKIGDGVYYLTGGTHHSVAVEEKDHVVLIEAPLNEDRSEALIKKIGEIIPGKPIKYVINSHVHFDHSGGLRTFADAGATIVTQDLSKAYYEKAWAQPRTLRPDRLALSKKAAKFETYEHNHTLGDAERPIEIRHIAGSGHSDDLALVYLPKEKLIVEADAYTPAAPGASAPKSPNPFSVNLYETIEKLGLNVERIAGLHGRVATIDELRAVIGKKQASVN
;
A
#
# COMPACT_ATOMS: atom_id res chain seq x y z
N MET A 1 -67.89 24.15 -65.73
CA MET A 1 -66.51 24.34 -66.22
C MET A 1 -65.60 24.59 -65.02
N ARG A 2 -64.39 24.00 -65.09
CA ARG A 2 -63.22 24.11 -64.19
C ARG A 2 -63.30 23.39 -62.83
N ARG A 3 -62.55 22.28 -62.81
CA ARG A 3 -62.11 21.43 -61.69
C ARG A 3 -61.09 22.18 -60.83
N GLN A 4 -61.12 21.99 -59.52
CA GLN A 4 -59.93 22.10 -58.67
C GLN A 4 -59.92 20.96 -57.65
N ALA A 5 -58.83 20.20 -57.67
CA ALA A 5 -58.53 19.11 -56.76
C ALA A 5 -57.84 19.69 -55.52
N ILE A 6 -58.23 19.23 -54.33
CA ILE A 6 -57.54 19.53 -53.07
C ILE A 6 -56.78 18.26 -52.68
N VAL A 7 -55.46 18.32 -52.75
CA VAL A 7 -54.52 17.33 -52.21
C VAL A 7 -54.21 17.77 -50.78
N SER A 8 -54.51 16.93 -49.79
CA SER A 8 -54.09 17.15 -48.40
C SER A 8 -52.71 16.52 -48.18
N ALA A 9 -51.73 17.36 -47.82
CA ALA A 9 -50.37 16.94 -47.50
C ALA A 9 -50.29 16.43 -46.05
N VAL A 10 -49.64 15.28 -45.87
CA VAL A 10 -49.26 14.70 -44.58
C VAL A 10 -48.06 15.47 -44.02
N THR A 11 -48.19 16.06 -42.83
CA THR A 11 -47.07 16.67 -42.10
C THR A 11 -46.47 15.64 -41.13
N LEU A 12 -45.23 15.24 -41.39
CA LEU A 12 -44.43 14.39 -40.52
C LEU A 12 -43.84 15.26 -39.38
N LEU A 13 -44.27 15.03 -38.15
CA LEU A 13 -43.69 15.65 -36.95
C LEU A 13 -42.49 14.80 -36.49
N ILE A 14 -41.28 15.28 -36.78
CA ILE A 14 -40.05 14.84 -36.10
C ILE A 14 -39.79 15.87 -35.00
N ALA A 15 -40.13 15.54 -33.75
CA ALA A 15 -39.73 16.31 -32.60
C ALA A 15 -38.33 15.87 -32.16
N GLY A 16 -37.38 16.81 -32.18
CA GLY A 16 -35.96 16.57 -31.98
C GLY A 16 -35.59 16.19 -30.55
N ALA A 17 -34.67 15.22 -30.45
CA ALA A 17 -33.83 15.01 -29.28
C ALA A 17 -32.42 15.50 -29.62
N LEU A 18 -32.18 16.80 -29.47
CA LEU A 18 -30.85 17.40 -29.55
C LEU A 18 -30.83 18.60 -28.61
N HIS A 19 -29.71 18.77 -27.88
CA HIS A 19 -29.29 19.88 -27.01
C HIS A 19 -29.19 19.58 -25.50
N ALA A 20 -28.35 18.61 -25.13
CA ALA A 20 -27.76 18.54 -23.79
C ALA A 20 -26.21 18.51 -23.76
N ASP A 21 -25.52 18.49 -24.90
CA ASP A 21 -24.07 18.21 -24.94
C ASP A 21 -23.15 19.46 -24.96
N ALA A 22 -23.67 20.67 -25.14
CA ALA A 22 -22.83 21.89 -25.19
C ALA A 22 -22.76 22.66 -23.86
N ALA A 23 -23.80 22.62 -23.03
CA ALA A 23 -23.85 23.39 -21.78
C ALA A 23 -22.93 22.81 -20.68
N ASN A 24 -22.62 21.51 -20.73
CA ASN A 24 -21.81 20.84 -19.70
C ASN A 24 -20.30 20.93 -19.94
N ALA A 25 -19.84 21.23 -21.17
CA ALA A 25 -18.42 21.53 -21.42
C ALA A 25 -18.01 22.92 -20.93
N ALA A 26 -18.98 23.81 -20.69
CA ALA A 26 -18.76 25.13 -20.14
C ALA A 26 -18.32 25.06 -18.66
N SER A 27 -18.88 24.16 -17.86
CA SER A 27 -18.56 24.06 -16.42
C SER A 27 -17.12 23.63 -16.15
N LEU A 28 -16.48 22.81 -17.02
CA LEU A 28 -15.06 22.49 -16.91
C LEU A 28 -14.20 23.76 -17.07
N HIS A 29 -14.48 24.56 -18.09
CA HIS A 29 -13.74 25.80 -18.35
C HIS A 29 -14.01 26.86 -17.28
N GLU A 30 -15.25 26.97 -16.80
CA GLU A 30 -15.65 27.87 -15.72
C GLU A 30 -14.99 27.48 -14.39
N ALA A 31 -14.98 26.19 -14.04
CA ALA A 31 -14.27 25.68 -12.87
C ALA A 31 -12.76 25.94 -12.98
N ALA A 32 -12.16 25.70 -14.15
CA ALA A 32 -10.75 25.98 -14.39
C ALA A 32 -10.42 27.48 -14.25
N ALA A 33 -11.32 28.37 -14.69
CA ALA A 33 -11.18 29.81 -14.50
C ALA A 33 -11.33 30.20 -13.03
N LEU A 34 -12.39 29.71 -12.34
CA LEU A 34 -12.67 29.98 -10.93
C LEU A 34 -11.50 29.59 -10.03
N LEU A 35 -10.94 28.40 -10.25
CA LEU A 35 -9.84 27.85 -9.44
C LEU A 35 -8.45 28.23 -9.97
N SER A 36 -8.37 29.11 -10.97
CA SER A 36 -7.12 29.55 -11.61
C SER A 36 -6.24 28.40 -12.12
N ALA A 37 -6.85 27.27 -12.51
CA ALA A 37 -6.16 26.03 -12.84
C ALA A 37 -5.28 26.14 -14.09
N THR A 38 -5.70 26.90 -15.11
CA THR A 38 -4.92 27.11 -16.34
C THR A 38 -3.61 27.86 -16.07
N ASN A 39 -3.65 28.83 -15.14
CA ASN A 39 -2.50 29.65 -14.75
C ASN A 39 -1.71 29.07 -13.58
N ALA A 40 -2.15 27.96 -13.00
CA ALA A 40 -1.45 27.28 -11.93
C ALA A 40 -0.20 26.59 -12.48
N LYS A 41 0.97 27.06 -12.03
CA LYS A 41 2.27 26.41 -12.20
C LYS A 41 2.62 25.56 -10.99
N THR A 42 2.30 26.09 -9.80
CA THR A 42 2.56 25.41 -8.54
C THR A 42 1.37 25.57 -7.59
N LEU A 43 1.20 24.61 -6.69
CA LEU A 43 0.23 24.63 -5.61
C LEU A 43 0.94 24.24 -4.33
N GLU A 44 0.80 25.03 -3.28
CA GLU A 44 1.22 24.64 -1.93
C GLU A 44 0.03 24.74 -0.99
N PHE A 45 -0.20 23.71 -0.19
CA PHE A 45 -1.19 23.76 0.89
C PHE A 45 -0.69 23.04 2.14
N SER A 46 -1.17 23.51 3.29
CA SER A 46 -0.80 22.96 4.60
C SER A 46 -2.03 22.75 5.47
N GLY A 47 -1.90 21.90 6.49
CA GLY A 47 -2.99 21.62 7.40
C GLY A 47 -2.64 20.59 8.48
N ALA A 48 -3.68 20.09 9.11
CA ALA A 48 -3.61 19.03 10.12
C ALA A 48 -4.89 18.19 10.04
N GLY A 49 -4.87 16.98 10.60
CA GLY A 49 -6.03 16.10 10.57
C GLY A 49 -5.65 14.67 10.92
N HIS A 50 -6.00 13.74 10.04
CA HIS A 50 -5.81 12.32 10.27
C HIS A 50 -5.25 11.60 9.04
N TRP A 51 -4.54 10.53 9.33
CA TRP A 51 -4.02 9.62 8.32
C TRP A 51 -4.29 8.18 8.78
N TRP A 52 -4.49 7.28 7.83
CA TRP A 52 -4.69 5.87 8.15
C TRP A 52 -3.70 5.02 7.35
N GLN A 53 -3.16 4.01 8.02
CA GLN A 53 -2.08 3.19 7.47
C GLN A 53 -2.57 2.16 6.47
N PHE A 54 -2.65 2.58 5.20
CA PHE A 54 -3.06 1.74 4.08
C PHE A 54 -2.38 0.37 4.12
N GLY A 55 -3.19 -0.69 4.05
CA GLY A 55 -2.71 -2.07 4.00
C GLY A 55 -2.22 -2.67 5.32
N GLN A 56 -2.46 -2.02 6.47
CA GLN A 56 -2.03 -2.48 7.80
C GLN A 56 -3.21 -2.75 8.75
N ALA A 57 -4.34 -3.24 8.21
CA ALA A 57 -5.54 -3.45 9.01
C ALA A 57 -5.27 -4.55 10.05
N PRO A 58 -5.51 -4.30 11.35
CA PRO A 58 -5.25 -5.29 12.38
C PRO A 58 -6.34 -6.38 12.41
N VAL A 59 -7.41 -6.22 11.62
CA VAL A 59 -8.42 -7.23 11.35
C VAL A 59 -8.54 -7.34 9.83
N PRO A 60 -8.48 -8.53 9.24
CA PRO A 60 -8.65 -8.70 7.80
C PRO A 60 -9.95 -8.09 7.26
N GLY A 61 -9.79 -7.23 6.25
CA GLY A 61 -10.90 -6.47 5.67
C GLY A 61 -11.48 -5.37 6.56
N GLY A 62 -10.85 -5.05 7.69
CA GLY A 62 -11.22 -3.98 8.61
C GLY A 62 -10.57 -2.63 8.30
N ALA A 63 -10.86 -1.64 9.15
CA ALA A 63 -10.28 -0.31 9.05
C ALA A 63 -8.79 -0.30 9.43
N TRP A 64 -8.04 0.63 8.85
CA TRP A 64 -6.61 0.77 9.07
C TRP A 64 -6.25 1.54 10.35
N PRO A 65 -5.04 1.35 10.90
CA PRO A 65 -4.57 2.11 12.05
C PRO A 65 -4.60 3.61 11.80
N LYS A 66 -5.30 4.34 12.66
CA LYS A 66 -5.41 5.81 12.60
C LYS A 66 -4.19 6.47 13.22
N PHE A 67 -3.79 7.58 12.63
CA PHE A 67 -2.78 8.50 13.12
C PHE A 67 -3.35 9.91 13.15
N ASP A 68 -3.00 10.68 14.18
CA ASP A 68 -3.21 12.12 14.18
C ASP A 68 -2.07 12.77 13.41
N VAL A 69 -2.40 13.64 12.47
CA VAL A 69 -1.46 14.41 11.65
C VAL A 69 -1.36 15.80 12.26
N THR A 70 -0.24 16.07 12.93
CA THR A 70 0.01 17.34 13.64
C THR A 70 0.48 18.44 12.70
N SER A 71 1.10 18.08 11.58
CA SER A 71 1.44 18.98 10.50
C SER A 71 1.44 18.23 9.18
N TYR A 72 0.90 18.86 8.14
CA TYR A 72 0.94 18.40 6.75
C TYR A 72 1.27 19.59 5.85
N SER A 73 2.14 19.38 4.88
CA SER A 73 2.45 20.32 3.82
C SER A 73 2.63 19.55 2.52
N ALA A 74 1.97 19.98 1.46
CA ALA A 74 2.16 19.47 0.11
C ALA A 74 2.48 20.64 -0.82
N THR A 75 3.55 20.46 -1.60
CA THR A 75 4.01 21.40 -2.62
C THR A 75 4.07 20.67 -3.95
N ILE A 76 3.30 21.14 -4.92
CA ILE A 76 3.15 20.54 -6.24
C ILE A 76 3.68 21.53 -7.28
N ASN A 77 4.45 21.03 -8.24
CA ASN A 77 4.84 21.73 -9.45
C ASN A 77 4.23 21.00 -10.65
N PHE A 78 3.24 21.63 -11.27
CA PHE A 78 2.50 21.07 -12.40
C PHE A 78 3.32 21.06 -13.69
N ASP A 79 4.29 21.99 -13.84
CA ASP A 79 5.11 22.09 -15.05
C ASP A 79 6.16 20.98 -15.11
N SER A 80 6.73 20.58 -13.97
CA SER A 80 7.69 19.46 -13.88
C SER A 80 7.06 18.11 -13.49
N ASN A 81 5.74 18.07 -13.27
CA ASN A 81 5.03 16.91 -12.71
C ASN A 81 5.73 16.37 -11.46
N ALA A 82 5.90 17.24 -10.47
CA ALA A 82 6.60 16.96 -9.24
C ALA A 82 5.77 17.33 -8.01
N GLU A 83 5.97 16.60 -6.93
CA GLU A 83 5.35 16.84 -5.63
C GLU A 83 6.37 16.57 -4.52
N HIS A 84 6.25 17.38 -3.47
CA HIS A 84 6.94 17.25 -2.20
C HIS A 84 5.90 17.28 -1.07
N VAL A 85 5.79 16.20 -0.31
CA VAL A 85 4.90 16.10 0.85
C VAL A 85 5.72 15.91 2.11
N GLN A 86 5.46 16.75 3.11
CA GLN A 86 6.00 16.60 4.46
C GLN A 86 4.86 16.49 5.45
N PHE A 87 4.95 15.54 6.38
CA PHE A 87 4.01 15.49 7.48
C PHE A 87 4.62 14.91 8.75
N ALA A 88 4.02 15.27 9.87
CA ALA A 88 4.27 14.69 11.17
C ALA A 88 2.99 14.01 11.65
N ARG A 89 3.12 12.78 12.13
CA ARG A 89 1.97 12.00 12.61
C ARG A 89 2.31 11.17 13.83
N ILE A 90 1.30 10.87 14.65
CA ILE A 90 1.44 10.00 15.82
C ILE A 90 0.28 8.99 15.85
N GLN A 91 0.56 7.72 16.16
CA GLN A 91 -0.46 6.69 16.14
C GLN A 91 -1.50 6.91 17.23
N VAL A 92 -2.78 6.82 16.85
CA VAL A 92 -3.90 6.84 17.80
C VAL A 92 -4.04 5.44 18.40
N LEU A 93 -4.10 5.37 19.73
CA LEU A 93 -4.33 4.12 20.44
C LEU A 93 -5.79 3.67 20.27
N ASP A 94 -5.99 2.40 19.93
CA ASP A 94 -7.30 1.79 19.66
C ASP A 94 -7.67 0.70 20.68
N GLY A 95 -7.01 0.71 21.84
CA GLY A 95 -7.20 -0.28 22.90
C GLY A 95 -6.43 -1.60 22.69
N ARG A 96 -5.81 -1.80 21.52
CA ARG A 96 -4.91 -2.94 21.29
C ARG A 96 -3.59 -2.75 22.05
N PRO A 97 -2.91 -3.83 22.48
CA PRO A 97 -1.58 -3.74 23.08
C PRO A 97 -0.55 -3.25 22.06
N ARG A 98 -0.36 -1.93 21.92
CA ARG A 98 0.57 -1.33 20.97
C ARG A 98 1.81 -0.74 21.65
N PRO A 99 2.96 -0.68 20.95
CA PRO A 99 4.08 0.14 21.38
C PRO A 99 3.64 1.57 21.70
N THR A 100 4.33 2.20 22.65
CA THR A 100 4.11 3.62 22.94
C THR A 100 4.27 4.44 21.65
N PRO A 101 3.24 5.18 21.21
CA PRO A 101 3.31 5.95 19.98
C PRO A 101 4.44 6.97 20.03
N THR A 102 5.23 7.02 18.97
CA THR A 102 6.24 8.05 18.74
C THR A 102 5.83 8.89 17.54
N GLU A 103 6.17 10.18 17.56
CA GLU A 103 5.95 11.03 16.40
C GLU A 103 6.83 10.56 15.24
N GLN A 104 6.20 10.32 14.10
CA GLN A 104 6.83 9.96 12.84
C GLN A 104 6.81 11.18 11.93
N LYS A 105 7.97 11.51 11.36
CA LYS A 105 8.10 12.56 10.34
C LYS A 105 8.42 11.91 9.01
N ALA A 106 7.65 12.27 7.99
CA ALA A 106 7.82 11.78 6.64
C ALA A 106 8.17 12.94 5.72
N ASP A 107 9.02 12.65 4.74
CA ASP A 107 9.48 13.61 3.75
C ASP A 107 9.58 12.89 2.39
N TRP A 108 8.58 13.13 1.55
CA TRP A 108 8.25 12.33 0.38
C TRP A 108 8.27 13.14 -0.89
N TYR A 109 8.82 12.56 -1.94
CA TYR A 109 8.97 13.22 -3.22
C TYR A 109 8.56 12.34 -4.39
N VAL A 110 8.06 12.98 -5.44
CA VAL A 110 8.00 12.47 -6.80
C VAL A 110 8.36 13.60 -7.77
N SER A 111 9.06 13.28 -8.85
CA SER A 111 9.40 14.23 -9.91
C SER A 111 9.59 13.45 -11.21
N GLY A 112 8.67 13.61 -12.16
CA GLY A 112 8.65 12.88 -13.42
C GLY A 112 8.50 11.35 -13.25
N ASP A 113 9.57 10.62 -13.55
CA ASP A 113 9.65 9.15 -13.43
C ASP A 113 10.33 8.69 -12.13
N LYS A 114 10.75 9.61 -11.26
CA LYS A 114 11.48 9.30 -10.03
C LYS A 114 10.64 9.59 -8.80
N SER A 115 10.84 8.79 -7.76
CA SER A 115 10.28 8.99 -6.43
C SER A 115 11.30 8.60 -5.37
N TRP A 116 11.34 9.35 -4.28
CA TRP A 116 12.25 9.10 -3.16
C TRP A 116 11.65 9.59 -1.83
N ASN A 117 12.24 9.12 -0.75
CA ASN A 117 12.01 9.63 0.60
C ASN A 117 13.29 10.28 1.10
N VAL A 118 13.19 11.28 1.96
CA VAL A 118 14.33 11.78 2.72
C VAL A 118 14.21 11.24 4.14
N ALA A 119 15.12 10.34 4.51
CA ALA A 119 15.14 9.71 5.82
C ALA A 119 16.57 9.32 6.22
N PRO A 120 16.84 9.10 7.52
CA PRO A 120 18.10 8.51 7.94
C PRO A 120 18.35 7.18 7.20
N PRO A 121 19.60 6.89 6.78
CA PRO A 121 19.91 5.63 6.12
C PRO A 121 19.54 4.42 7.00
N PRO A 122 19.05 3.30 6.43
CA PRO A 122 18.76 2.09 7.21
C PRO A 122 19.98 1.62 8.01
N GLY A 123 19.78 1.35 9.31
CA GLY A 123 20.85 0.90 10.20
C GLY A 123 21.87 1.98 10.59
N ALA A 124 21.65 3.25 10.23
CA ALA A 124 22.53 4.34 10.60
C ALA A 124 22.40 4.71 12.09
N ALA A 125 23.40 5.41 12.61
CA ALA A 125 23.39 5.95 13.96
C ALA A 125 22.21 6.94 14.16
N PRO A 126 21.70 7.12 15.40
CA PRO A 126 20.53 7.97 15.67
C PRO A 126 20.63 9.43 15.20
N ASP A 127 21.84 9.93 14.96
CA ASP A 127 22.18 11.29 14.53
C ASP A 127 22.59 11.38 13.06
N ALA A 128 22.49 10.28 12.30
CA ALA A 128 22.84 10.27 10.89
C ALA A 128 21.98 11.24 10.07
N ALA A 129 22.65 12.03 9.24
CA ALA A 129 21.98 12.98 8.35
C ALA A 129 21.01 12.23 7.40
N PRO A 130 19.77 12.73 7.22
CA PRO A 130 18.85 12.17 6.24
C PRO A 130 19.43 12.25 4.83
N VAL A 131 19.16 11.21 4.03
CA VAL A 131 19.55 11.13 2.62
C VAL A 131 18.35 10.77 1.76
N ALA A 132 18.45 11.07 0.46
CA ALA A 132 17.44 10.64 -0.50
C ALA A 132 17.54 9.12 -0.73
N ILE A 133 16.48 8.39 -0.43
CA ILE A 133 16.33 6.94 -0.56
C ILE A 133 15.25 6.66 -1.61
N PRO A 134 15.52 5.83 -2.63
CA PRO A 134 14.54 5.54 -3.68
C PRO A 134 13.23 4.95 -3.14
N ALA A 135 12.11 5.36 -3.75
CA ALA A 135 10.75 4.97 -3.37
C ALA A 135 9.96 4.49 -4.61
N PHE A 136 10.58 3.65 -5.45
CA PHE A 136 10.07 3.32 -6.79
C PHE A 136 8.64 2.77 -6.79
N ILE A 137 8.26 2.00 -5.76
CA ILE A 137 6.92 1.39 -5.67
C ILE A 137 5.84 2.46 -5.40
N GLN A 138 6.19 3.59 -4.76
CA GLN A 138 5.27 4.69 -4.45
C GLN A 138 5.12 5.69 -5.61
N ARG A 139 5.81 5.47 -6.75
CA ARG A 139 5.86 6.43 -7.85
C ARG A 139 4.48 6.71 -8.43
N ASP A 140 3.70 5.66 -8.71
CA ASP A 140 2.42 5.80 -9.41
C ASP A 140 1.34 6.43 -8.52
N GLU A 141 1.32 6.07 -7.24
CA GLU A 141 0.43 6.69 -6.24
C GLU A 141 0.71 8.19 -6.12
N ARG A 142 1.97 8.59 -5.92
CA ARG A 142 2.34 10.02 -5.81
C ARG A 142 2.14 10.80 -7.10
N ALA A 143 2.36 10.17 -8.26
CA ALA A 143 2.03 10.80 -9.53
C ALA A 143 0.51 11.03 -9.68
N ALA A 144 -0.32 10.13 -9.14
CA ALA A 144 -1.77 10.30 -9.12
C ALA A 144 -2.21 11.40 -8.14
N ASP A 145 -1.45 11.66 -7.07
CA ASP A 145 -1.73 12.73 -6.10
C ASP A 145 -1.63 14.13 -6.72
N ILE A 146 -0.64 14.37 -7.58
CA ILE A 146 -0.49 15.62 -8.33
C ILE A 146 -1.78 15.95 -9.10
N VAL A 147 -2.34 14.95 -9.79
CA VAL A 147 -3.57 15.10 -10.59
C VAL A 147 -4.81 15.15 -9.69
N SER A 148 -4.77 14.55 -8.50
CA SER A 148 -5.91 14.43 -7.58
C SER A 148 -6.08 15.64 -6.66
N THR A 149 -5.67 16.82 -7.11
CA THR A 149 -6.03 18.13 -6.53
C THR A 149 -7.02 18.85 -7.44
N PRO A 150 -7.85 19.80 -6.95
CA PRO A 150 -8.80 20.51 -7.82
C PRO A 150 -8.13 21.16 -9.04
N GLN A 151 -7.02 21.86 -8.84
CA GLN A 151 -6.26 22.52 -9.90
C GLN A 151 -5.55 21.51 -10.81
N GLY A 152 -4.92 20.47 -10.23
CA GLY A 152 -4.25 19.41 -10.98
C GLY A 152 -5.22 18.67 -11.90
N PHE A 153 -6.40 18.33 -11.41
CA PHE A 153 -7.44 17.63 -12.16
C PHE A 153 -7.96 18.48 -13.31
N LEU A 154 -8.34 19.74 -13.04
CA LEU A 154 -8.86 20.64 -14.07
C LEU A 154 -7.82 20.92 -15.16
N LYS A 155 -6.56 21.16 -14.76
CA LYS A 155 -5.44 21.35 -15.71
C LYS A 155 -5.21 20.11 -16.57
N ALA A 156 -5.20 18.93 -15.95
CA ALA A 156 -5.04 17.66 -16.65
C ALA A 156 -6.23 17.34 -17.57
N ALA A 157 -7.46 17.61 -17.14
CA ALA A 157 -8.67 17.41 -17.93
C ALA A 157 -8.65 18.23 -19.22
N LEU A 158 -8.28 19.51 -19.13
CA LEU A 158 -8.14 20.40 -20.29
C LEU A 158 -7.02 19.93 -21.24
N ALA A 159 -5.92 19.40 -20.69
CA ALA A 159 -4.80 18.91 -21.50
C ALA A 159 -5.06 17.56 -22.19
N ASN A 160 -6.02 16.77 -21.70
CA ASN A 160 -6.27 15.39 -22.17
C ASN A 160 -7.65 15.22 -22.84
N ASN A 161 -8.24 16.30 -23.37
CA ASN A 161 -9.53 16.29 -24.07
C ASN A 161 -10.64 15.56 -23.28
N ALA A 162 -10.80 15.91 -22.02
CA ALA A 162 -11.73 15.22 -21.14
C ALA A 162 -13.17 15.20 -21.67
N GLU A 163 -13.86 14.08 -21.45
CA GLU A 163 -15.29 13.96 -21.68
C GLU A 163 -16.05 14.58 -20.51
N SER A 164 -17.12 15.33 -20.81
CA SER A 164 -18.02 15.92 -19.81
C SER A 164 -19.43 15.36 -19.96
N LYS A 165 -20.07 14.94 -18.87
CA LYS A 165 -21.42 14.38 -18.83
C LYS A 165 -22.21 15.01 -17.68
N ALA A 166 -23.50 15.26 -17.87
CA ALA A 166 -24.36 15.77 -16.80
C ALA A 166 -24.35 14.81 -15.61
N SER A 167 -24.22 15.34 -14.39
CA SER A 167 -24.20 14.57 -13.15
C SER A 167 -24.93 15.32 -12.04
N GLY A 168 -26.21 14.99 -11.82
CA GLY A 168 -27.06 15.76 -10.92
C GLY A 168 -27.25 17.20 -11.38
N ASP A 169 -26.94 18.16 -10.51
CA ASP A 169 -26.88 19.60 -10.79
C ASP A 169 -25.49 20.07 -11.28
N GLY A 170 -24.53 19.16 -11.34
CA GLY A 170 -23.17 19.40 -11.79
C GLY A 170 -22.79 18.61 -13.05
N VAL A 171 -21.48 18.42 -13.23
CA VAL A 171 -20.88 17.73 -14.38
C VAL A 171 -19.83 16.74 -13.92
N GLU A 172 -19.92 15.51 -14.41
CA GLU A 172 -18.85 14.53 -14.34
C GLU A 172 -17.88 14.77 -15.50
N VAL A 173 -16.59 14.89 -15.19
CA VAL A 173 -15.49 15.04 -16.14
C VAL A 173 -14.60 13.81 -16.06
N SER A 174 -14.24 13.22 -17.19
CA SER A 174 -13.38 12.03 -17.21
C SER A 174 -12.35 12.05 -18.33
N PHE A 175 -11.17 11.51 -18.05
CA PHE A 175 -10.06 11.40 -18.99
C PHE A 175 -9.09 10.30 -18.52
N SER A 176 -8.09 9.99 -19.34
CA SER A 176 -7.03 9.05 -18.98
C SER A 176 -5.66 9.68 -19.18
N ILE A 177 -4.71 9.34 -18.31
CA ILE A 177 -3.28 9.62 -18.50
C ILE A 177 -2.56 8.28 -18.46
N GLY A 178 -1.97 7.88 -19.58
CA GLY A 178 -1.43 6.53 -19.72
C GLY A 178 -2.53 5.48 -19.49
N LYS A 179 -2.33 4.62 -18.48
CA LYS A 179 -3.31 3.58 -18.10
C LYS A 179 -4.30 4.04 -17.03
N ASN A 180 -3.99 5.11 -16.30
CA ASN A 180 -4.79 5.56 -15.18
C ASN A 180 -5.98 6.38 -15.69
N ARG A 181 -7.18 6.01 -15.26
CA ARG A 181 -8.42 6.74 -15.53
C ARG A 181 -8.69 7.71 -14.39
N TYR A 182 -9.09 8.93 -14.73
CA TYR A 182 -9.55 9.95 -13.78
C TYR A 182 -11.00 10.29 -14.04
N VAL A 183 -11.78 10.44 -12.98
CA VAL A 183 -13.20 10.85 -13.02
C VAL A 183 -13.44 11.83 -11.89
N GLY A 184 -13.85 13.06 -12.19
CA GLY A 184 -14.14 14.08 -11.18
C GLY A 184 -15.52 14.67 -11.36
N VAL A 185 -16.09 15.19 -10.28
CA VAL A 185 -17.41 15.84 -10.28
C VAL A 185 -17.25 17.32 -9.95
N ILE A 186 -17.68 18.17 -10.86
CA ILE A 186 -17.78 19.62 -10.70
C ILE A 186 -19.22 19.94 -10.29
N GLY A 187 -19.42 20.60 -9.16
CA GLY A 187 -20.74 20.99 -8.66
C GLY A 187 -21.34 22.17 -9.41
N ALA A 188 -22.60 22.51 -9.10
CA ALA A 188 -23.30 23.67 -9.67
C ALA A 188 -22.63 25.02 -9.34
N ASP A 189 -21.80 25.07 -8.32
CA ASP A 189 -21.00 26.23 -7.92
C ASP A 189 -19.61 26.28 -8.61
N ASN A 190 -19.38 25.40 -9.58
CA ASN A 190 -18.13 25.24 -10.33
C ASN A 190 -16.92 24.83 -9.48
N HIS A 191 -17.13 24.34 -8.25
CA HIS A 191 -16.08 23.72 -7.46
C HIS A 191 -15.97 22.22 -7.77
N VAL A 192 -14.74 21.68 -7.71
CA VAL A 192 -14.50 20.24 -7.80
C VAL A 192 -14.88 19.60 -6.47
N SER A 193 -15.90 18.76 -6.45
CA SER A 193 -16.39 18.10 -5.24
C SER A 193 -15.70 16.77 -4.94
N SER A 194 -15.30 16.03 -5.98
CA SER A 194 -14.58 14.77 -5.85
C SER A 194 -13.75 14.44 -7.09
N ILE A 195 -12.72 13.62 -6.90
CA ILE A 195 -11.87 13.04 -7.93
C ILE A 195 -11.65 11.57 -7.59
N LYS A 196 -11.82 10.70 -8.58
CA LYS A 196 -11.54 9.28 -8.55
C LYS A 196 -10.40 8.96 -9.50
N THR A 197 -9.53 8.07 -9.06
CA THR A 197 -8.52 7.43 -9.90
C THR A 197 -8.29 6.01 -9.45
N TRP A 198 -7.63 5.20 -10.29
CA TRP A 198 -7.26 3.84 -9.95
C TRP A 198 -5.75 3.68 -10.04
N VAL A 199 -5.17 3.06 -9.03
CA VAL A 199 -3.75 2.72 -8.97
C VAL A 199 -3.59 1.21 -8.75
N ASP A 200 -2.50 0.64 -9.25
CA ASP A 200 -2.20 -0.76 -8.99
C ASP A 200 -1.73 -0.95 -7.54
N THR A 201 -2.30 -1.92 -6.84
CA THR A 201 -1.74 -2.42 -5.58
C THR A 201 -1.59 -3.93 -5.64
N PRO A 202 -0.47 -4.51 -5.15
CA PRO A 202 -0.23 -5.95 -5.23
C PRO A 202 -1.36 -6.81 -4.62
N VAL A 203 -2.00 -6.32 -3.55
CA VAL A 203 -3.05 -7.06 -2.84
C VAL A 203 -4.44 -6.80 -3.42
N LEU A 204 -4.83 -5.55 -3.65
CA LEU A 204 -6.20 -5.22 -4.06
C LEU A 204 -6.37 -5.11 -5.59
N GLY A 205 -5.28 -5.10 -6.37
CA GLY A 205 -5.33 -4.90 -7.82
C GLY A 205 -5.60 -3.45 -8.19
N ASP A 206 -6.48 -3.21 -9.16
CA ASP A 206 -6.92 -1.88 -9.59
C ASP A 206 -7.69 -1.19 -8.45
N THR A 207 -6.97 -0.46 -7.62
CA THR A 207 -7.45 0.09 -6.34
C THR A 207 -7.99 1.48 -6.55
N LEU A 208 -9.27 1.66 -6.24
CA LEU A 208 -9.92 2.97 -6.30
C LEU A 208 -9.36 3.88 -5.19
N ILE A 209 -8.87 5.06 -5.60
CA ILE A 209 -8.65 6.23 -4.76
C ILE A 209 -9.77 7.22 -5.07
N GLU A 210 -10.47 7.69 -4.03
CA GLU A 210 -11.48 8.73 -4.11
C GLU A 210 -11.10 9.86 -3.16
N THR A 211 -10.81 11.04 -3.71
CA THR A 211 -10.58 12.27 -2.94
C THR A 211 -11.81 13.16 -3.06
N SER A 212 -12.28 13.69 -1.93
CA SER A 212 -13.41 14.60 -1.83
C SER A 212 -12.96 15.93 -1.21
N PHE A 213 -13.61 17.00 -1.66
CA PHE A 213 -13.27 18.37 -1.33
C PHE A 213 -14.52 19.09 -0.85
N SER A 214 -14.42 19.79 0.28
CA SER A 214 -15.56 20.53 0.81
C SER A 214 -15.15 21.81 1.52
N GLY A 215 -16.15 22.64 1.82
CA GLY A 215 -15.96 23.90 2.53
C GLY A 215 -15.03 24.87 1.81
N TYR A 216 -15.18 25.03 0.49
CA TYR A 216 -14.38 25.99 -0.27
C TYR A 216 -14.44 27.38 0.35
N LYS A 217 -13.27 28.00 0.54
CA LYS A 217 -13.13 29.36 1.07
C LYS A 217 -11.92 30.04 0.45
N ASP A 218 -11.84 31.35 0.65
CA ASP A 218 -10.69 32.14 0.20
C ASP A 218 -9.47 31.95 1.12
N PHE A 219 -8.32 31.63 0.53
CA PHE A 219 -7.02 31.57 1.17
C PHE A 219 -6.09 32.64 0.58
N GLY A 220 -6.44 33.91 0.78
CA GLY A 220 -5.61 35.02 0.31
C GLY A 220 -5.67 35.21 -1.21
N GLY A 221 -6.88 35.17 -1.77
CA GLY A 221 -7.15 35.30 -3.21
C GLY A 221 -7.24 33.97 -3.97
N LEU A 222 -7.15 32.83 -3.27
CA LEU A 222 -7.31 31.50 -3.83
C LEU A 222 -8.53 30.81 -3.21
N ALA A 223 -9.56 30.54 -4.02
CA ALA A 223 -10.61 29.61 -3.64
C ALA A 223 -10.03 28.19 -3.57
N PHE A 224 -10.07 27.58 -2.38
CA PHE A 224 -9.53 26.23 -2.14
C PHE A 224 -10.39 25.51 -1.08
N PRO A 225 -10.54 24.17 -1.11
CA PRO A 225 -11.28 23.46 -0.09
C PRO A 225 -10.65 23.65 1.29
N SER A 226 -11.49 23.84 2.31
CA SER A 226 -11.01 23.85 3.70
C SER A 226 -10.91 22.45 4.30
N GLU A 227 -11.48 21.45 3.64
CA GLU A 227 -11.43 20.05 4.05
C GLU A 227 -11.18 19.14 2.84
N ILE A 228 -10.19 18.27 2.96
CA ILE A 228 -9.82 17.26 1.96
C ILE A 228 -9.90 15.90 2.63
N SER A 229 -10.73 14.99 2.10
CA SER A 229 -10.82 13.62 2.57
C SER A 229 -10.51 12.65 1.45
N ARG A 230 -9.71 11.61 1.72
CA ARG A 230 -9.37 10.58 0.75
C ARG A 230 -9.71 9.20 1.30
N ASN A 231 -10.39 8.42 0.47
CA ASN A 231 -10.56 7.00 0.64
C ASN A 231 -9.70 6.25 -0.39
N GLU A 232 -9.20 5.10 0.02
CA GLU A 232 -8.53 4.14 -0.86
C GLU A 232 -9.04 2.75 -0.54
N GLY A 233 -9.33 1.92 -1.55
CA GLY A 233 -9.82 0.56 -1.34
C GLY A 233 -11.10 0.45 -0.49
N GLY A 234 -11.88 1.54 -0.38
CA GLY A 234 -13.09 1.63 0.43
C GLY A 234 -12.89 2.08 1.89
N PHE A 235 -11.68 2.47 2.29
CA PHE A 235 -11.38 2.94 3.64
C PHE A 235 -10.72 4.32 3.63
N PRO A 236 -10.89 5.14 4.67
CA PRO A 236 -10.19 6.42 4.76
C PRO A 236 -8.68 6.20 4.82
N VAL A 237 -7.92 7.05 4.12
CA VAL A 237 -6.44 7.13 4.17
C VAL A 237 -5.94 8.50 4.58
N LEU A 238 -6.70 9.55 4.32
CA LEU A 238 -6.31 10.92 4.62
C LEU A 238 -7.54 11.79 4.94
N HIS A 239 -7.41 12.64 5.95
CA HIS A 239 -8.32 13.75 6.23
C HIS A 239 -7.48 14.94 6.63
N ILE A 240 -7.61 16.07 5.93
CA ILE A 240 -6.85 17.28 6.22
C ILE A 240 -7.82 18.46 6.31
N ASN A 241 -7.77 19.15 7.43
CA ASN A 241 -8.29 20.51 7.58
C ASN A 241 -7.22 21.49 7.07
N VAL A 242 -7.52 22.17 5.98
CA VAL A 242 -6.56 23.06 5.30
C VAL A 242 -6.44 24.37 6.08
N ALA A 243 -5.21 24.68 6.47
CA ALA A 243 -4.82 25.89 7.19
C ALA A 243 -4.35 26.99 6.24
N SER A 244 -3.67 26.64 5.15
CA SER A 244 -3.22 27.57 4.13
C SER A 244 -3.21 26.93 2.75
N ALA A 245 -3.43 27.71 1.71
CA ALA A 245 -3.21 27.31 0.32
C ALA A 245 -2.70 28.52 -0.47
N LYS A 246 -1.77 28.30 -1.41
CA LYS A 246 -1.27 29.33 -2.33
C LYS A 246 -0.93 28.72 -3.68
N LEU A 247 -1.14 29.49 -4.75
CA LEU A 247 -0.68 29.15 -6.08
C LEU A 247 0.60 29.92 -6.43
N ASN A 248 1.36 29.36 -7.37
CA ASN A 248 2.47 30.04 -8.06
C ASN A 248 3.58 30.54 -7.12
N GLY A 249 3.74 29.90 -5.96
CA GLY A 249 4.91 30.05 -5.10
C GLY A 249 6.12 29.26 -5.66
N PRO A 250 7.33 29.49 -5.12
CA PRO A 250 8.51 28.70 -5.48
C PRO A 250 8.31 27.21 -5.16
N ALA A 251 8.55 26.33 -6.14
CA ALA A 251 8.45 24.88 -5.97
C ALA A 251 9.45 24.17 -6.89
N ASP A 252 10.75 24.43 -6.68
CA ASP A 252 11.79 23.65 -7.35
C ASP A 252 11.99 22.34 -6.58
N ILE A 253 11.81 21.22 -7.28
CA ILE A 253 11.89 19.85 -6.73
C ILE A 253 12.88 19.06 -7.59
N PRO A 254 14.18 19.37 -7.51
CA PRO A 254 15.19 18.71 -8.32
C PRO A 254 15.39 17.27 -7.88
N VAL A 255 15.51 16.36 -8.84
CA VAL A 255 15.86 14.96 -8.56
C VAL A 255 17.32 14.92 -8.06
N PRO A 256 17.59 14.39 -6.85
CA PRO A 256 18.95 14.27 -6.34
C PRO A 256 19.83 13.41 -7.25
N ALA A 257 21.11 13.74 -7.37
CA ALA A 257 22.02 13.04 -8.30
C ALA A 257 22.10 11.52 -8.04
N ASN A 258 22.03 11.09 -6.78
CA ASN A 258 22.01 9.68 -6.41
C ASN A 258 20.69 8.97 -6.74
N ILE A 259 19.60 9.70 -7.00
CA ILE A 259 18.32 9.16 -7.46
C ILE A 259 18.27 9.19 -9.00
N ALA A 260 18.77 10.26 -9.61
CA ALA A 260 18.81 10.42 -11.06
C ALA A 260 19.63 9.32 -11.75
N SER A 261 20.74 8.89 -11.13
CA SER A 261 21.62 7.85 -11.67
C SER A 261 21.06 6.42 -11.52
N LEU A 262 19.99 6.23 -10.74
CA LEU A 262 19.41 4.92 -10.52
C LEU A 262 18.44 4.54 -11.64
N THR A 263 18.76 3.43 -12.28
CA THR A 263 17.80 2.62 -13.02
C THR A 263 17.12 1.65 -12.06
N ALA A 264 15.89 1.23 -12.36
CA ALA A 264 15.25 0.17 -11.60
C ALA A 264 16.12 -1.09 -11.69
N ASN A 265 16.81 -1.43 -10.59
CA ASN A 265 17.63 -2.64 -10.53
C ASN A 265 16.71 -3.86 -10.50
N PRO A 266 17.10 -4.97 -11.14
CA PRO A 266 16.37 -6.22 -10.99
C PRO A 266 16.29 -6.60 -9.51
N VAL A 267 15.12 -7.04 -9.06
CA VAL A 267 14.95 -7.51 -7.68
C VAL A 267 15.85 -8.71 -7.47
N THR A 268 16.73 -8.63 -6.48
CA THR A 268 17.65 -9.72 -6.14
C THR A 268 17.24 -10.38 -4.84
N VAL A 269 17.53 -11.67 -4.73
CA VAL A 269 17.36 -12.44 -3.50
C VAL A 269 18.70 -13.02 -3.12
N ALA A 270 19.14 -12.75 -1.89
CA ALA A 270 20.27 -13.44 -1.28
C ALA A 270 19.75 -14.59 -0.42
N SER A 271 20.55 -15.64 -0.26
CA SER A 271 20.16 -16.84 0.51
C SER A 271 21.23 -17.20 1.52
N GLU A 272 20.83 -17.43 2.76
CA GLU A 272 21.67 -17.95 3.84
C GLU A 272 21.11 -19.30 4.32
N LYS A 273 21.95 -20.31 4.42
CA LYS A 273 21.55 -21.60 5.00
C LYS A 273 21.55 -21.48 6.52
N ILE A 274 20.37 -21.54 7.14
CA ILE A 274 20.19 -21.38 8.59
C ILE A 274 19.85 -22.70 9.29
N GLY A 275 19.76 -23.79 8.54
CA GLY A 275 19.59 -25.17 9.00
C GLY A 275 19.76 -26.11 7.81
N ASP A 276 19.88 -27.41 8.05
CA ASP A 276 19.92 -28.38 6.94
C ASP A 276 18.60 -28.37 6.18
N GLY A 277 18.61 -27.90 4.92
CA GLY A 277 17.40 -27.69 4.15
C GLY A 277 16.52 -26.53 4.64
N VAL A 278 17.04 -25.56 5.41
CA VAL A 278 16.35 -24.30 5.74
C VAL A 278 17.17 -23.12 5.24
N TYR A 279 16.55 -22.25 4.45
CA TYR A 279 17.21 -21.12 3.82
C TYR A 279 16.46 -19.81 4.11
N TYR A 280 17.17 -18.84 4.67
CA TYR A 280 16.70 -17.48 4.89
C TYR A 280 16.95 -16.64 3.64
N LEU A 281 15.90 -16.05 3.09
CA LEU A 281 15.90 -15.39 1.79
C LEU A 281 15.71 -13.88 1.95
N THR A 282 16.77 -13.10 1.72
CA THR A 282 16.80 -11.64 1.91
C THR A 282 16.87 -10.88 0.58
N GLY A 283 17.04 -9.56 0.57
CA GLY A 283 17.09 -8.72 -0.64
C GLY A 283 16.15 -7.51 -0.63
N GLY A 284 15.89 -6.98 0.56
CA GLY A 284 14.99 -5.87 0.85
C GLY A 284 14.78 -5.79 2.36
N THR A 285 13.71 -5.13 2.80
CA THR A 285 13.30 -5.06 4.21
C THR A 285 12.52 -6.30 4.66
N HIS A 286 11.89 -7.01 3.71
CA HIS A 286 11.05 -8.18 3.97
C HIS A 286 11.72 -9.46 3.47
N HIS A 287 11.65 -10.49 4.30
CA HIS A 287 12.34 -11.75 4.07
C HIS A 287 11.35 -12.91 3.92
N SER A 288 11.86 -14.05 3.48
CA SER A 288 11.14 -15.33 3.40
C SER A 288 12.03 -16.45 3.93
N VAL A 289 11.45 -17.59 4.30
CA VAL A 289 12.21 -18.80 4.63
C VAL A 289 11.74 -19.95 3.74
N ALA A 290 12.67 -20.58 3.02
CA ALA A 290 12.39 -21.81 2.27
C ALA A 290 12.81 -23.03 3.09
N VAL A 291 11.89 -23.98 3.24
CA VAL A 291 12.12 -25.28 3.89
C VAL A 291 12.03 -26.37 2.83
N GLU A 292 13.14 -27.09 2.64
CA GLU A 292 13.26 -28.22 1.74
C GLU A 292 12.66 -29.49 2.38
N GLU A 293 11.58 -29.99 1.80
CA GLU A 293 10.98 -31.28 2.14
C GLU A 293 11.46 -32.35 1.14
N LYS A 294 11.06 -33.61 1.34
CA LYS A 294 11.51 -34.73 0.51
C LYS A 294 11.29 -34.53 -0.99
N ASP A 295 10.10 -34.10 -1.38
CA ASP A 295 9.64 -33.98 -2.78
C ASP A 295 9.19 -32.57 -3.16
N HIS A 296 9.23 -31.60 -2.24
CA HIS A 296 8.76 -30.23 -2.47
C HIS A 296 9.47 -29.21 -1.58
N VAL A 297 9.14 -27.93 -1.78
CA VAL A 297 9.51 -26.82 -0.91
C VAL A 297 8.26 -26.25 -0.25
N VAL A 298 8.37 -25.93 1.03
CA VAL A 298 7.43 -25.06 1.76
C VAL A 298 8.09 -23.69 1.91
N LEU A 299 7.44 -22.65 1.38
CA LEU A 299 7.88 -21.28 1.55
C LEU A 299 7.11 -20.63 2.70
N ILE A 300 7.81 -19.93 3.58
CA ILE A 300 7.23 -19.11 4.64
C ILE A 300 7.40 -17.65 4.20
N GLU A 301 6.27 -16.98 4.01
CA GLU A 301 6.07 -15.61 3.54
C GLU A 301 6.34 -15.34 2.05
N ALA A 302 5.43 -14.57 1.44
CA ALA A 302 5.55 -14.05 0.06
C ALA A 302 5.33 -12.52 0.03
N PRO A 303 6.35 -11.73 0.40
CA PRO A 303 6.18 -10.32 0.67
C PRO A 303 6.16 -9.44 -0.60
N LEU A 304 5.72 -8.21 -0.41
CA LEU A 304 5.77 -7.08 -1.35
C LEU A 304 4.93 -7.26 -2.64
N ASN A 305 5.45 -7.92 -3.66
CA ASN A 305 4.88 -7.88 -5.02
C ASN A 305 5.36 -9.05 -5.90
N GLU A 306 4.88 -9.05 -7.16
CA GLU A 306 5.23 -10.07 -8.14
C GLU A 306 6.73 -10.11 -8.48
N ASP A 307 7.38 -8.96 -8.69
CA ASP A 307 8.81 -8.91 -9.03
C ASP A 307 9.67 -9.58 -7.93
N ARG A 308 9.32 -9.36 -6.66
CA ARG A 308 9.94 -10.03 -5.51
C ARG A 308 9.66 -11.54 -5.52
N SER A 309 8.44 -11.94 -5.84
CA SER A 309 8.02 -13.34 -5.88
C SER A 309 8.69 -14.11 -7.01
N GLU A 310 8.84 -13.52 -8.20
CA GLU A 310 9.59 -14.13 -9.31
C GLU A 310 11.07 -14.32 -8.95
N ALA A 311 11.68 -13.33 -8.28
CA ALA A 311 13.05 -13.44 -7.80
C ALA A 311 13.20 -14.54 -6.73
N LEU A 312 12.22 -14.71 -5.84
CA LEU A 312 12.18 -15.80 -4.86
C LEU A 312 12.05 -17.16 -5.55
N ILE A 313 11.11 -17.33 -6.48
CA ILE A 313 10.94 -18.58 -7.26
C ILE A 313 12.24 -18.95 -7.96
N LYS A 314 12.87 -17.97 -8.64
CA LYS A 314 14.15 -18.17 -9.32
C LYS A 314 15.24 -18.61 -8.34
N LYS A 315 15.39 -17.91 -7.21
CA LYS A 315 16.41 -18.25 -6.20
C LYS A 315 16.17 -19.65 -5.63
N ILE A 316 14.94 -19.99 -5.27
CA ILE A 316 14.58 -21.31 -4.74
C ILE A 316 14.93 -22.41 -5.74
N GLY A 317 14.63 -22.22 -7.03
CA GLY A 317 15.02 -23.17 -8.08
C GLY A 317 16.53 -23.34 -8.26
N GLU A 318 17.34 -22.33 -7.91
CA GLU A 318 18.80 -22.42 -7.89
C GLU A 318 19.33 -23.21 -6.68
N ILE A 319 18.76 -22.99 -5.49
CA ILE A 319 19.28 -23.57 -4.24
C ILE A 319 18.67 -24.94 -3.90
N ILE A 320 17.46 -25.23 -4.37
CA ILE A 320 16.74 -26.49 -4.17
C ILE A 320 16.19 -26.96 -5.53
N PRO A 321 17.05 -27.42 -6.46
CA PRO A 321 16.64 -27.74 -7.82
C PRO A 321 15.72 -28.97 -7.89
N GLY A 322 14.76 -28.95 -8.82
CA GLY A 322 13.90 -30.10 -9.13
C GLY A 322 12.72 -30.32 -8.18
N LYS A 323 12.58 -29.52 -7.11
CA LYS A 323 11.45 -29.59 -6.18
C LYS A 323 10.48 -28.42 -6.39
N PRO A 324 9.17 -28.66 -6.59
CA PRO A 324 8.20 -27.59 -6.72
C PRO A 324 7.94 -26.90 -5.37
N ILE A 325 7.61 -25.61 -5.41
CA ILE A 325 7.05 -24.90 -4.26
C ILE A 325 5.59 -25.33 -4.12
N LYS A 326 5.29 -26.19 -3.15
CA LYS A 326 3.96 -26.80 -3.00
C LYS A 326 3.06 -26.00 -2.08
N TYR A 327 3.65 -25.37 -1.06
CA TYR A 327 2.93 -24.57 -0.06
C TYR A 327 3.61 -23.22 0.14
N VAL A 328 2.79 -22.19 0.34
CA VAL A 328 3.24 -20.89 0.84
C VAL A 328 2.45 -20.55 2.10
N ILE A 329 3.13 -20.50 3.24
CA ILE A 329 2.56 -20.08 4.51
C ILE A 329 2.60 -18.56 4.59
N ASN A 330 1.45 -17.93 4.74
CA ASN A 330 1.34 -16.49 5.02
C ASN A 330 1.24 -16.25 6.52
N SER A 331 1.97 -15.25 7.02
CA SER A 331 1.95 -14.87 8.44
C SER A 331 0.68 -14.09 8.82
N HIS A 332 0.29 -13.12 7.98
CA HIS A 332 -0.91 -12.28 8.13
C HIS A 332 -1.21 -11.45 6.86
N VAL A 333 -2.38 -10.82 6.80
CA VAL A 333 -2.87 -10.09 5.62
C VAL A 333 -2.17 -8.77 5.29
N HIS A 334 -1.28 -8.24 6.13
CA HIS A 334 -0.65 -6.95 5.84
C HIS A 334 0.02 -6.96 4.45
N PHE A 335 -0.07 -5.83 3.75
CA PHE A 335 0.16 -5.83 2.30
C PHE A 335 1.61 -6.13 1.93
N ASP A 336 2.52 -5.72 2.79
CA ASP A 336 3.93 -5.97 2.69
C ASP A 336 4.31 -7.43 2.96
N HIS A 337 3.42 -8.22 3.57
CA HIS A 337 3.54 -9.67 3.79
C HIS A 337 2.72 -10.52 2.80
N SER A 338 1.65 -9.97 2.24
CA SER A 338 0.71 -10.73 1.41
C SER A 338 0.72 -10.37 -0.08
N GLY A 339 1.40 -9.29 -0.47
CA GLY A 339 1.38 -8.78 -1.84
C GLY A 339 1.98 -9.71 -2.90
N GLY A 340 2.81 -10.69 -2.52
CA GLY A 340 3.39 -11.67 -3.43
C GLY A 340 2.61 -12.98 -3.59
N LEU A 341 1.59 -13.23 -2.77
CA LEU A 341 0.94 -14.54 -2.68
C LEU A 341 0.33 -15.03 -4.00
N ARG A 342 -0.21 -14.11 -4.81
CA ARG A 342 -0.86 -14.44 -6.09
C ARG A 342 0.10 -15.06 -7.09
N THR A 343 1.35 -14.61 -7.13
CA THR A 343 2.39 -15.17 -7.99
C THR A 343 2.67 -16.63 -7.67
N PHE A 344 2.67 -17.00 -6.39
CA PHE A 344 2.86 -18.40 -5.97
C PHE A 344 1.62 -19.26 -6.20
N ALA A 345 0.41 -18.70 -6.07
CA ALA A 345 -0.82 -19.38 -6.48
C ALA A 345 -0.79 -19.71 -7.99
N ASP A 346 -0.29 -18.80 -8.84
CA ASP A 346 -0.06 -19.11 -10.27
C ASP A 346 0.98 -20.23 -10.46
N ALA A 347 2.06 -20.20 -9.68
CA ALA A 347 3.10 -21.24 -9.69
C ALA A 347 2.60 -22.62 -9.22
N GLY A 348 1.36 -22.72 -8.74
CA GLY A 348 0.70 -23.96 -8.36
C GLY A 348 0.76 -24.27 -6.86
N ALA A 349 1.29 -23.37 -6.04
CA ALA A 349 1.34 -23.54 -4.60
C ALA A 349 -0.06 -23.41 -3.97
N THR A 350 -0.28 -24.14 -2.88
CA THR A 350 -1.42 -23.93 -1.98
C THR A 350 -1.05 -22.87 -0.95
N ILE A 351 -1.89 -21.85 -0.81
CA ILE A 351 -1.71 -20.78 0.16
C ILE A 351 -2.24 -21.27 1.51
N VAL A 352 -1.36 -21.29 2.51
CA VAL A 352 -1.68 -21.71 3.88
C VAL A 352 -1.79 -20.47 4.74
N THR A 353 -2.97 -20.19 5.28
CA THR A 353 -3.27 -18.94 6.01
C THR A 353 -4.30 -19.17 7.10
N GLN A 354 -4.47 -18.20 8.00
CA GLN A 354 -5.51 -18.26 9.03
C GLN A 354 -6.90 -18.22 8.37
N ASP A 355 -7.86 -18.98 8.88
CA ASP A 355 -9.21 -19.06 8.31
C ASP A 355 -9.92 -17.70 8.13
N LEU A 356 -9.70 -16.79 9.08
CA LEU A 356 -10.23 -15.44 9.09
C LEU A 356 -9.68 -14.57 7.94
N SER A 357 -8.54 -14.94 7.37
CA SER A 357 -7.89 -14.21 6.26
C SER A 357 -8.40 -14.65 4.88
N LYS A 358 -9.00 -15.84 4.78
CA LYS A 358 -9.43 -16.41 3.49
C LYS A 358 -10.48 -15.56 2.77
N ALA A 359 -11.55 -15.16 3.47
CA ALA A 359 -12.60 -14.35 2.87
C ALA A 359 -12.08 -12.99 2.39
N TYR A 360 -11.10 -12.43 3.10
CA TYR A 360 -10.41 -11.21 2.69
C TYR A 360 -9.66 -11.42 1.37
N TYR A 361 -8.85 -12.48 1.26
CA TYR A 361 -8.13 -12.78 0.03
C TYR A 361 -9.06 -13.06 -1.15
N GLU A 362 -10.11 -13.88 -0.97
CA GLU A 362 -11.08 -14.17 -2.02
C GLU A 362 -11.72 -12.88 -2.57
N LYS A 363 -12.11 -11.96 -1.68
CA LYS A 363 -12.66 -10.65 -2.06
C LYS A 363 -11.65 -9.77 -2.79
N ALA A 364 -10.41 -9.68 -2.28
CA ALA A 364 -9.35 -8.86 -2.87
C ALA A 364 -8.89 -9.40 -4.24
N TRP A 365 -8.87 -10.73 -4.39
CA TRP A 365 -8.35 -11.40 -5.59
C TRP A 365 -9.38 -11.47 -6.72
N ALA A 366 -10.66 -11.24 -6.41
CA ALA A 366 -11.72 -11.04 -7.39
C ALA A 366 -11.71 -9.64 -8.04
N GLN A 367 -10.97 -8.67 -7.49
CA GLN A 367 -10.89 -7.32 -8.06
C GLN A 367 -10.16 -7.29 -9.41
N PRO A 368 -10.51 -6.35 -10.32
CA PRO A 368 -9.80 -6.15 -11.58
C PRO A 368 -8.30 -5.89 -11.39
N ARG A 369 -7.48 -6.31 -12.35
CA ARG A 369 -6.03 -6.11 -12.41
C ARG A 369 -5.60 -5.76 -13.82
N THR A 370 -6.10 -4.64 -14.32
CA THR A 370 -5.89 -4.20 -15.70
C THR A 370 -4.75 -3.20 -15.82
N LEU A 371 -4.42 -2.48 -14.74
CA LEU A 371 -3.31 -1.52 -14.72
C LEU A 371 -1.96 -2.24 -14.84
N ARG A 372 -1.73 -3.24 -13.98
CA ARG A 372 -0.56 -4.11 -13.96
C ARG A 372 -0.99 -5.57 -13.70
N PRO A 373 -1.43 -6.31 -14.74
CA PRO A 373 -1.88 -7.68 -14.57
C PRO A 373 -0.73 -8.59 -14.12
N ASP A 374 -0.89 -9.21 -12.95
CA ASP A 374 0.03 -10.24 -12.45
C ASP A 374 -0.15 -11.58 -13.17
N ARG A 375 0.78 -12.52 -12.96
CA ARG A 375 0.72 -13.85 -13.59
C ARG A 375 -0.59 -14.59 -13.33
N LEU A 376 -1.16 -14.45 -12.14
CA LEU A 376 -2.42 -15.12 -11.79
C LEU A 376 -3.60 -14.50 -12.55
N ALA A 377 -3.63 -13.18 -12.71
CA ALA A 377 -4.61 -12.48 -13.52
C ALA A 377 -4.51 -12.87 -15.01
N LEU A 378 -3.27 -13.04 -15.51
CA LEU A 378 -3.01 -13.47 -16.89
C LEU A 378 -3.40 -14.94 -17.13
N SER A 379 -3.03 -15.84 -16.22
CA SER A 379 -3.26 -17.28 -16.38
C SER A 379 -4.68 -17.72 -16.03
N LYS A 380 -5.40 -16.92 -15.24
CA LYS A 380 -6.77 -17.18 -14.75
C LYS A 380 -6.90 -18.51 -13.99
N LYS A 381 -5.80 -19.04 -13.44
CA LYS A 381 -5.84 -20.20 -12.57
C LYS A 381 -6.61 -19.86 -11.29
N ALA A 382 -7.30 -20.86 -10.73
CA ALA A 382 -7.89 -20.73 -9.42
C ALA A 382 -6.81 -20.87 -8.34
N ALA A 383 -6.82 -19.96 -7.37
CA ALA A 383 -6.02 -20.09 -6.16
C ALA A 383 -6.54 -21.24 -5.30
N LYS A 384 -5.62 -21.90 -4.58
CA LYS A 384 -5.94 -22.94 -3.59
C LYS A 384 -5.58 -22.42 -2.22
N PHE A 385 -6.50 -22.59 -1.28
CA PHE A 385 -6.31 -22.22 0.12
C PHE A 385 -6.42 -23.46 1.00
N GLU A 386 -5.52 -23.55 1.96
CA GLU A 386 -5.61 -24.44 3.11
C GLU A 386 -5.62 -23.56 4.36
N THR A 387 -6.69 -23.63 5.14
CA THR A 387 -6.87 -22.73 6.29
C THR A 387 -6.75 -23.47 7.61
N TYR A 388 -6.47 -22.70 8.66
CA TYR A 388 -6.45 -23.19 10.03
C TYR A 388 -6.97 -22.10 10.98
N GLU A 389 -7.57 -22.52 12.09
CA GLU A 389 -8.01 -21.60 13.14
C GLU A 389 -6.85 -21.33 14.13
N HIS A 390 -6.37 -22.39 14.79
CA HIS A 390 -5.44 -22.27 15.91
C HIS A 390 -4.04 -22.81 15.59
N ASN A 391 -3.98 -23.95 14.91
CA ASN A 391 -2.73 -24.57 14.53
C ASN A 391 -2.90 -25.42 13.26
N HIS A 392 -1.77 -25.68 12.61
CA HIS A 392 -1.67 -26.57 11.46
C HIS A 392 -0.28 -27.21 11.42
N THR A 393 -0.10 -28.27 10.65
CA THR A 393 1.21 -28.91 10.48
C THR A 393 1.37 -29.38 9.05
N LEU A 394 2.46 -28.94 8.42
CA LEU A 394 2.92 -29.41 7.12
C LEU A 394 4.19 -30.26 7.30
N GLY A 395 4.71 -30.78 6.19
CA GLY A 395 5.89 -31.64 6.18
C GLY A 395 5.59 -33.09 6.56
N ASP A 396 6.63 -33.91 6.64
CA ASP A 396 6.51 -35.29 7.09
C ASP A 396 6.80 -35.47 8.59
N ALA A 397 6.63 -36.70 9.10
CA ALA A 397 6.85 -36.99 10.51
C ALA A 397 8.31 -36.80 10.95
N GLU A 398 9.28 -36.82 10.03
CA GLU A 398 10.70 -36.61 10.33
C GLU A 398 11.07 -35.13 10.35
N ARG A 399 10.25 -34.27 9.73
CA ARG A 399 10.43 -32.82 9.69
C ARG A 399 9.09 -32.06 9.69
N PRO A 400 8.36 -32.04 10.81
CA PRO A 400 7.13 -31.26 10.91
C PRO A 400 7.41 -29.76 10.83
N ILE A 401 6.56 -29.04 10.10
CA ILE A 401 6.50 -27.58 10.02
C ILE A 401 5.22 -27.15 10.73
N GLU A 402 5.33 -26.67 11.96
CA GLU A 402 4.19 -26.34 12.79
C GLU A 402 3.79 -24.87 12.63
N ILE A 403 2.53 -24.61 12.30
CA ILE A 403 1.98 -23.26 12.18
C ILE A 403 1.11 -23.00 13.39
N ARG A 404 1.33 -21.87 14.08
CA ARG A 404 0.64 -21.53 15.34
C ARG A 404 0.11 -20.10 15.26
N HIS A 405 -1.18 -19.94 15.54
CA HIS A 405 -1.78 -18.61 15.70
C HIS A 405 -1.27 -17.92 16.97
N ILE A 406 -0.87 -16.65 16.85
CA ILE A 406 -0.46 -15.79 17.97
C ILE A 406 -1.69 -15.05 18.50
N ALA A 407 -2.46 -15.72 19.34
CA ALA A 407 -3.68 -15.16 19.91
C ALA A 407 -3.40 -13.91 20.77
N GLY A 408 -4.25 -12.90 20.62
CA GLY A 408 -4.17 -11.64 21.38
C GLY A 408 -3.10 -10.66 20.87
N SER A 409 -2.54 -10.90 19.69
CA SER A 409 -1.59 -9.98 19.08
C SER A 409 -2.22 -8.59 18.87
N GLY A 410 -1.52 -7.55 19.34
CA GLY A 410 -1.91 -6.17 19.08
C GLY A 410 -1.60 -5.69 17.66
N HIS A 411 -0.86 -6.49 16.89
CA HIS A 411 -0.44 -6.19 15.51
C HIS A 411 -1.53 -6.57 14.50
N SER A 412 -1.91 -7.86 14.47
CA SER A 412 -2.98 -8.37 13.61
C SER A 412 -3.66 -9.60 14.23
N ASP A 413 -4.97 -9.73 14.04
CA ASP A 413 -5.79 -10.81 14.59
C ASP A 413 -5.50 -12.18 13.96
N ASP A 414 -4.95 -12.23 12.74
CA ASP A 414 -4.55 -13.45 12.04
C ASP A 414 -3.07 -13.81 12.20
N LEU A 415 -2.30 -13.04 12.99
CA LEU A 415 -0.86 -13.21 13.04
C LEU A 415 -0.44 -14.62 13.47
N ALA A 416 0.41 -15.25 12.66
CA ALA A 416 0.93 -16.58 12.92
C ALA A 416 2.46 -16.62 13.02
N LEU A 417 2.95 -17.57 13.82
CA LEU A 417 4.34 -18.02 13.80
C LEU A 417 4.43 -19.40 13.16
N VAL A 418 5.61 -19.70 12.59
CA VAL A 418 5.96 -21.04 12.11
C VAL A 418 7.10 -21.57 12.97
N TYR A 419 6.95 -22.75 13.55
CA TYR A 419 7.95 -23.43 14.36
C TYR A 419 8.49 -24.67 13.65
N LEU A 420 9.81 -24.78 13.61
CA LEU A 420 10.53 -25.94 13.09
C LEU A 420 11.20 -26.66 14.27
N PRO A 421 10.61 -27.76 14.79
CA PRO A 421 11.09 -28.40 16.02
C PRO A 421 12.50 -28.97 15.90
N LYS A 422 12.85 -29.52 14.73
CA LYS A 422 14.17 -30.12 14.47
C LYS A 422 15.28 -29.07 14.53
N GLU A 423 15.04 -27.89 14.00
CA GLU A 423 15.98 -26.77 13.98
C GLU A 423 15.87 -25.86 15.21
N LYS A 424 14.87 -26.10 16.08
CA LYS A 424 14.50 -25.25 17.22
C LYS A 424 14.38 -23.78 16.81
N LEU A 425 13.74 -23.56 15.66
CA LEU A 425 13.65 -22.27 14.99
C LEU A 425 12.20 -21.81 14.91
N ILE A 426 11.95 -20.55 15.26
CA ILE A 426 10.71 -19.86 14.89
C ILE A 426 10.96 -18.96 13.69
N VAL A 427 10.00 -18.89 12.78
CA VAL A 427 9.90 -17.88 11.72
C VAL A 427 8.65 -17.05 12.01
N GLU A 428 8.79 -15.73 12.04
CA GLU A 428 7.68 -14.81 12.32
C GLU A 428 7.84 -13.49 11.60
N ALA A 429 6.72 -12.81 11.35
CA ALA A 429 6.67 -11.44 10.88
C ALA A 429 6.08 -10.55 11.98
N ASP A 430 6.66 -9.36 12.17
CA ASP A 430 6.15 -8.26 12.99
C ASP A 430 5.86 -8.54 14.47
N ALA A 431 6.04 -9.77 14.96
CA ALA A 431 5.96 -10.08 16.37
C ALA A 431 7.27 -9.68 17.07
N TYR A 432 8.40 -9.83 16.38
CA TYR A 432 9.71 -9.34 16.81
C TYR A 432 10.53 -8.85 15.61
N THR A 433 11.11 -7.66 15.71
CA THR A 433 12.05 -7.14 14.71
C THR A 433 13.43 -7.04 15.34
N PRO A 434 14.30 -8.05 15.17
CA PRO A 434 15.63 -8.02 15.75
C PRO A 434 16.45 -6.85 15.19
N ALA A 435 16.94 -6.01 16.08
CA ALA A 435 17.88 -4.95 15.72
C ALA A 435 19.27 -5.51 15.36
N ALA A 436 20.15 -4.63 14.91
CA ALA A 436 21.55 -4.98 14.69
C ALA A 436 22.17 -5.64 15.94
N PRO A 437 23.08 -6.62 15.79
CA PRO A 437 23.73 -7.25 16.93
C PRO A 437 24.37 -6.22 17.88
N GLY A 438 24.11 -6.36 19.18
CA GLY A 438 24.63 -5.44 20.20
C GLY A 438 23.91 -4.09 20.30
N ALA A 439 22.82 -3.87 19.55
CA ALA A 439 21.98 -2.69 19.73
C ALA A 439 21.45 -2.60 21.17
N SER A 440 21.33 -1.38 21.68
CA SER A 440 20.75 -1.15 23.01
C SER A 440 19.29 -1.61 23.03
N ALA A 441 18.89 -2.24 24.14
CA ALA A 441 17.50 -2.61 24.35
C ALA A 441 16.59 -1.36 24.29
N PRO A 442 15.37 -1.49 23.77
CA PRO A 442 14.41 -0.38 23.74
C PRO A 442 14.09 0.08 25.17
N LYS A 443 13.72 1.36 25.32
CA LYS A 443 13.36 1.95 26.64
C LYS A 443 12.17 1.23 27.30
N SER A 444 11.27 0.68 26.50
CA SER A 444 10.11 -0.09 26.93
C SER A 444 9.99 -1.34 26.06
N PRO A 445 9.65 -2.51 26.63
CA PRO A 445 9.35 -3.71 25.87
C PRO A 445 8.26 -3.45 24.82
N ASN A 446 8.46 -3.98 23.61
CA ASN A 446 7.40 -4.00 22.60
C ASN A 446 6.35 -5.07 23.02
N PRO A 447 5.06 -4.71 23.18
CA PRO A 447 4.03 -5.68 23.58
C PRO A 447 3.84 -6.83 22.59
N PHE A 448 4.15 -6.65 21.30
CA PHE A 448 4.09 -7.73 20.31
C PHE A 448 5.16 -8.79 20.61
N SER A 449 6.37 -8.35 20.96
CA SER A 449 7.48 -9.25 21.30
C SER A 449 7.28 -9.93 22.65
N VAL A 450 6.63 -9.25 23.60
CA VAL A 450 6.17 -9.87 24.86
C VAL A 450 5.17 -10.98 24.55
N ASN A 451 4.15 -10.70 23.73
CA ASN A 451 3.12 -11.67 23.36
C ASN A 451 3.69 -12.88 22.58
N LEU A 452 4.68 -12.68 21.72
CA LEU A 452 5.42 -13.78 21.08
C LEU A 452 6.08 -14.68 22.12
N TYR A 453 6.83 -14.09 23.07
CA TYR A 453 7.53 -14.86 24.10
C TYR A 453 6.56 -15.61 25.01
N GLU A 454 5.46 -14.98 25.44
CA GLU A 454 4.41 -15.64 26.22
C GLU A 454 3.75 -16.79 25.45
N THR A 455 3.57 -16.64 24.13
CA THR A 455 3.07 -17.72 23.27
C THR A 455 4.04 -18.89 23.21
N ILE A 456 5.34 -18.63 23.10
CA ILE A 456 6.40 -19.66 23.14
C ILE A 456 6.34 -20.44 24.47
N GLU A 457 6.27 -19.73 25.60
CA GLU A 457 6.20 -20.34 26.93
C GLU A 457 4.91 -21.16 27.13
N LYS A 458 3.76 -20.59 26.75
CA LYS A 458 2.45 -21.24 26.88
C LYS A 458 2.37 -22.53 26.07
N LEU A 459 2.97 -22.56 24.89
CA LEU A 459 2.99 -23.73 24.01
C LEU A 459 4.13 -24.72 24.35
N GLY A 460 5.04 -24.36 25.25
CA GLY A 460 6.17 -25.20 25.62
C GLY A 460 7.16 -25.46 24.48
N LEU A 461 7.32 -24.50 23.56
CA LEU A 461 8.18 -24.67 22.38
C LEU A 461 9.66 -24.61 22.78
N ASN A 462 10.45 -25.57 22.29
CA ASN A 462 11.90 -25.58 22.50
C ASN A 462 12.58 -24.74 21.41
N VAL A 463 12.80 -23.46 21.68
CA VAL A 463 13.29 -22.47 20.71
C VAL A 463 14.69 -22.02 21.07
N GLU A 464 15.60 -22.07 20.10
CA GLU A 464 16.96 -21.51 20.22
C GLU A 464 17.13 -20.23 19.38
N ARG A 465 16.48 -20.19 18.21
CA ARG A 465 16.62 -19.10 17.24
C ARG A 465 15.27 -18.62 16.71
N ILE A 466 15.25 -17.37 16.27
CA ILE A 466 14.10 -16.71 15.64
C ILE A 466 14.60 -16.09 14.34
N ALA A 467 14.03 -16.50 13.20
CA ALA A 467 14.20 -15.85 11.92
C ALA A 467 13.11 -14.79 11.76
N GLY A 468 13.41 -13.55 12.14
CA GLY A 468 12.51 -12.42 11.92
C GLY A 468 12.40 -12.13 10.42
N LEU A 469 11.18 -12.01 9.90
CA LEU A 469 10.95 -11.66 8.49
C LEU A 469 11.18 -10.18 8.20
N HIS A 470 11.40 -9.40 9.27
CA HIS A 470 12.09 -8.12 9.25
C HIS A 470 13.40 -8.23 10.06
N GLY A 471 14.47 -7.63 9.56
CA GLY A 471 15.75 -7.57 10.26
C GLY A 471 16.65 -8.77 9.97
N ARG A 472 16.79 -9.70 10.93
CA ARG A 472 17.74 -10.82 10.84
C ARG A 472 17.31 -12.03 11.66
N VAL A 473 18.11 -13.10 11.57
CA VAL A 473 18.08 -14.19 12.54
C VAL A 473 18.68 -13.74 13.88
N ALA A 474 18.00 -14.05 14.97
CA ALA A 474 18.37 -13.73 16.34
C ALA A 474 18.23 -14.96 17.27
N THR A 475 18.85 -14.92 18.44
CA THR A 475 18.66 -15.96 19.45
C THR A 475 17.42 -15.68 20.32
N ILE A 476 16.89 -16.72 20.96
CA ILE A 476 15.81 -16.56 21.94
C ILE A 476 16.23 -15.67 23.13
N ASP A 477 17.52 -15.66 23.47
CA ASP A 477 18.04 -14.82 24.55
C ASP A 477 18.06 -13.33 24.17
N GLU A 478 18.20 -13.00 22.90
CA GLU A 478 18.04 -11.63 22.42
C GLU A 478 16.60 -11.14 22.58
N LEU A 479 15.60 -11.99 22.25
CA LEU A 479 14.19 -11.68 22.50
C LEU A 479 13.93 -11.45 24.00
N ARG A 480 14.40 -12.38 24.84
CA ARG A 480 14.33 -12.29 26.31
C ARG A 480 14.94 -10.98 26.85
N ALA A 481 16.09 -10.58 26.33
CA ALA A 481 16.76 -9.35 26.73
C ALA A 481 15.93 -8.10 26.39
N VAL A 482 15.36 -8.00 25.19
CA VAL A 482 14.59 -6.81 24.77
C VAL A 482 13.23 -6.69 25.47
N ILE A 483 12.69 -7.79 25.99
CA ILE A 483 11.46 -7.78 26.81
C ILE A 483 11.73 -7.68 28.32
N GLY A 484 12.99 -7.52 28.73
CA GLY A 484 13.37 -7.36 30.14
C GLY A 484 13.37 -8.66 30.95
N LYS A 485 13.34 -9.82 30.32
CA LYS A 485 13.46 -11.14 30.96
C LYS A 485 14.93 -11.59 30.88
N LYS A 486 15.79 -11.22 31.83
CA LYS A 486 17.16 -11.77 31.87
C LYS A 486 17.13 -13.24 32.30
N GLN A 487 18.02 -14.09 31.75
CA GLN A 487 18.27 -15.42 32.31
C GLN A 487 18.59 -15.28 33.81
N ALA A 488 17.97 -16.13 34.64
CA ALA A 488 18.52 -16.39 35.96
C ALA A 488 19.91 -17.00 35.73
N SER A 489 20.96 -16.36 36.26
CA SER A 489 22.31 -16.90 36.21
C SER A 489 22.30 -18.30 36.82
N VAL A 490 22.57 -19.31 35.99
CA VAL A 490 22.85 -20.66 36.45
C VAL A 490 24.26 -20.60 37.04
N ASN A 491 24.34 -20.55 38.37
CA ASN A 491 25.59 -20.72 39.11
C ASN A 491 26.04 -22.18 39.10
#